data_AF-A0A0D0AIP6-F1
#
_entry.id   AF-A0A0D0AIP6-F1
#
_cell.length_a   1.000
_cell.length_b   1.000
_cell.length_c   1.000
_cell.angle_alpha   90.00
_cell.angle_beta   90.00
_cell.angle_gamma   90.00
#
_symmetry.space_group_name_H-M   'P 1'
#
loop_
_entity.id
_entity.type
_entity.pdbx_description
1 polymer ?
#
loop_
_entity_poly.entity_id
_entity_poly.type
_entity_poly.pdbx_seq_one_letter_code
_entity_poly.pdbx_strand_id
1 'polypeptide(L)'
;GLAEGVVPILSVTSSFVVSTNAKKIQVRCTQLPLLPDWAFTDFKAQRSFMIKVVVDLTGAKSLQSNYVMLSYASYLKDIAIL
;
A
#
# COMPACT_ATOMS: atom_id res chain seq x y z
N GLY A 1 -21.20 13.80 24.20
CA GLY A 1 -20.44 14.04 22.95
C GLY A 1 -19.05 13.46 23.10
N LEU A 2 -18.32 13.27 22.00
CA LEU A 2 -16.89 12.91 22.06
C LEU A 2 -16.08 14.04 22.71
N ALA A 3 -14.93 13.71 23.31
CA ALA A 3 -14.04 14.68 23.93
C ALA A 3 -13.45 15.65 22.89
N GLU A 4 -13.04 16.85 23.35
CA GLU A 4 -12.40 17.85 22.50
C GLU A 4 -11.12 17.29 21.85
N GLY A 5 -10.99 17.46 20.53
CA GLY A 5 -9.87 16.93 19.75
C GLY A 5 -10.01 15.48 19.26
N VAL A 6 -11.11 14.79 19.60
CA VAL A 6 -11.35 13.42 19.10
C VAL A 6 -12.09 13.44 17.76
N VAL A 7 -11.41 12.98 16.70
CA VAL A 7 -12.05 12.74 15.40
C VAL A 7 -12.49 11.28 15.32
N PRO A 8 -13.79 10.99 15.17
CA PRO A 8 -14.26 9.61 15.07
C PRO A 8 -13.84 9.00 13.72
N ILE A 9 -13.28 7.80 13.78
CA ILE A 9 -13.03 6.99 12.58
C ILE A 9 -14.23 6.09 12.37
N LEU A 10 -15.01 6.39 11.34
CA LEU A 10 -16.21 5.66 11.01
C LEU A 10 -15.95 4.65 9.90
N SER A 11 -16.68 3.54 9.92
CA SER A 11 -16.61 2.57 8.84
C SER A 11 -17.13 3.16 7.53
N VAL A 12 -16.46 2.83 6.43
CA VAL A 12 -16.81 3.25 5.08
C VAL A 12 -17.14 2.02 4.27
N THR A 13 -18.24 2.08 3.51
CA THR A 13 -18.59 1.05 2.54
C THR A 13 -18.01 1.42 1.17
N SER A 14 -17.16 0.55 0.63
CA SER A 14 -16.69 0.62 -0.75
C SER A 14 -17.35 -0.47 -1.59
N SER A 15 -17.49 -0.23 -2.89
CA SER A 15 -18.03 -1.22 -3.82
C SER A 15 -17.20 -1.30 -5.09
N PHE A 16 -16.95 -2.51 -5.56
CA PHE A 16 -16.24 -2.76 -6.81
C PHE A 16 -16.87 -3.93 -7.56
N VAL A 17 -16.68 -3.96 -8.88
CA VAL A 17 -17.22 -5.02 -9.74
C VAL A 17 -16.10 -5.96 -10.12
N VAL A 18 -16.28 -7.25 -9.84
CA VAL A 18 -15.36 -8.31 -10.25
C VAL A 18 -15.98 -9.05 -11.43
N SER A 19 -15.23 -9.19 -12.51
CA SER A 19 -15.62 -9.99 -13.67
C SER A 19 -15.02 -11.38 -13.54
N THR A 20 -15.84 -12.42 -13.48
CA THR A 20 -15.40 -13.83 -13.45
C THR A 20 -16.13 -14.62 -14.53
N ASN A 21 -15.39 -15.34 -15.39
CA ASN A 21 -15.88 -16.36 -16.35
C ASN A 21 -17.36 -16.20 -16.78
N ALA A 22 -17.70 -15.04 -17.36
CA ALA A 22 -19.02 -14.65 -17.91
C ALA A 22 -20.06 -13.99 -16.97
N LYS A 23 -19.76 -13.68 -15.70
CA LYS A 23 -20.64 -12.90 -14.81
C LYS A 23 -19.91 -11.71 -14.18
N LYS A 24 -20.62 -10.59 -14.06
CA LYS A 24 -20.19 -9.40 -13.30
C LYS A 24 -20.83 -9.47 -11.92
N ILE A 25 -20.01 -9.58 -10.89
CA ILE A 25 -20.46 -9.61 -9.49
C ILE A 25 -20.08 -8.27 -8.86
N GLN A 26 -21.06 -7.58 -8.27
CA GLN A 26 -20.79 -6.39 -7.47
C GLN A 26 -20.52 -6.81 -6.03
N VAL A 27 -19.32 -6.49 -5.54
CA VAL A 27 -18.89 -6.75 -4.16
C VAL A 27 -18.95 -5.44 -3.38
N ARG A 28 -19.44 -5.51 -2.13
CA ARG A 28 -19.43 -4.38 -1.19
C ARG A 28 -18.64 -4.78 0.05
N CYS A 29 -17.76 -3.90 0.51
CA CYS A 29 -16.96 -4.10 1.72
C CYS A 29 -17.15 -2.92 2.66
N THR A 30 -17.49 -3.18 3.92
CA THR A 30 -17.60 -2.15 4.96
C THR A 30 -16.50 -2.38 5.98
N GLN A 31 -15.61 -1.39 6.12
CA GLN A 31 -14.45 -1.50 7.01
C GLN A 31 -14.03 -0.12 7.52
N LEU A 32 -13.17 -0.08 8.54
CA LEU A 32 -12.47 1.16 8.88
C LEU A 32 -11.54 1.55 7.72
N PRO A 33 -11.52 2.83 7.31
CA PRO A 33 -10.69 3.30 6.20
C PRO A 33 -9.22 3.49 6.64
N LEU A 34 -8.63 2.47 7.25
CA LEU A 34 -7.27 2.48 7.76
C LEU A 34 -6.47 1.30 7.21
N LEU A 35 -5.22 1.55 6.85
CA LEU A 35 -4.26 0.53 6.46
C LEU A 35 -2.95 0.79 7.21
N PRO A 36 -2.23 -0.25 7.67
CA PRO A 36 -0.85 -0.09 8.11
C PRO A 36 0.01 0.48 6.98
N ASP A 37 0.87 1.44 7.28
CA ASP A 37 1.65 2.19 6.27
C ASP A 37 3.18 2.01 6.42
N TRP A 38 3.61 1.05 7.24
CA TRP A 38 5.04 0.73 7.39
C TRP A 38 5.59 -0.21 6.31
N ALA A 39 4.69 -0.89 5.60
CA ALA A 39 5.05 -1.83 4.54
C ALA A 39 4.05 -1.70 3.39
N PHE A 40 4.57 -1.58 2.18
CA PHE A 40 3.77 -1.40 0.98
C PHE A 40 4.43 -2.09 -0.21
N THR A 41 3.63 -2.38 -1.23
CA THR A 41 4.12 -2.90 -2.50
C THR A 41 4.76 -1.76 -3.29
N ASP A 42 5.66 -2.11 -4.21
CA ASP A 42 6.24 -1.19 -5.21
C ASP A 42 5.20 -0.29 -5.90
N PHE A 43 4.03 -0.83 -6.23
CA PHE A 43 2.92 -0.06 -6.83
C PHE A 43 2.37 1.03 -5.90
N LYS A 44 2.24 0.74 -4.60
CA LYS A 44 1.70 1.69 -3.62
C LYS A 44 2.74 2.69 -3.12
N ALA A 45 4.02 2.34 -3.23
CA ALA A 45 5.15 3.20 -2.87
C ALA A 45 5.38 4.38 -3.84
N GLN A 46 4.70 4.43 -4.99
CA GLN A 46 4.97 5.32 -6.15
C GLN A 46 4.95 6.84 -5.90
N ARG A 47 4.86 7.35 -4.67
CA ARG A 47 4.67 8.79 -4.41
C ARG A 47 5.49 9.40 -3.29
N SER A 48 6.51 8.72 -2.75
CA SER A 48 7.31 9.31 -1.68
C SER A 48 8.77 8.86 -1.69
N PHE A 49 9.69 9.82 -1.56
CA PHE A 49 11.07 9.51 -1.18
C PHE A 49 11.08 9.03 0.26
N MET A 50 11.72 7.89 0.52
CA MET A 50 11.84 7.35 1.87
C MET A 50 13.22 7.68 2.43
N ILE A 51 13.23 8.16 3.67
CA ILE A 51 14.48 8.50 4.36
C ILE A 51 15.28 7.24 4.66
N LYS A 52 14.61 6.12 5.00
CA LYS A 52 15.19 4.80 5.24
C LYS A 52 14.23 3.73 4.75
N VAL A 53 14.73 2.74 4.02
CA VAL A 53 13.89 1.70 3.41
C VAL A 53 14.53 0.32 3.52
N VAL A 54 13.69 -0.69 3.74
CA VAL A 54 14.06 -2.10 3.63
C VAL A 54 13.36 -2.66 2.41
N VAL A 55 14.12 -3.29 1.51
CA VAL A 55 13.64 -3.82 0.24
C VAL A 55 13.85 -5.33 0.21
N ASP A 56 12.76 -6.07 0.02
CA ASP A 56 12.81 -7.51 -0.26
C ASP A 56 12.77 -7.73 -1.78
N LEU A 57 13.87 -8.23 -2.34
CA LEU A 57 13.97 -8.50 -3.78
C LEU A 57 13.46 -9.90 -4.16
N THR A 58 13.28 -10.79 -3.19
CA THR A 58 12.84 -12.17 -3.45
C THR A 58 11.39 -12.23 -3.92
N GLY A 59 10.53 -11.35 -3.39
CA GLY A 59 9.12 -11.24 -3.76
C GLY A 59 8.86 -10.49 -5.07
N ALA A 60 9.89 -9.92 -5.70
CA ALA A 60 9.71 -9.10 -6.88
C ALA A 60 9.36 -9.92 -8.13
N LYS A 61 8.31 -9.49 -8.83
CA LYS A 61 7.76 -10.22 -9.99
C LYS A 61 8.40 -9.86 -11.32
N SER A 62 9.23 -8.81 -11.35
CA SER A 62 9.90 -8.35 -12.58
C SER A 62 11.14 -7.52 -12.26
N LEU A 63 12.04 -7.41 -13.25
CA LEU A 63 13.20 -6.52 -13.16
C LEU A 63 12.80 -5.06 -12.95
N GLN A 64 11.69 -4.63 -13.55
CA GLN A 64 11.15 -3.28 -13.38
C GLN A 64 10.76 -3.02 -11.93
N SER A 65 10.16 -4.01 -11.25
CA SER A 65 9.78 -3.94 -9.84
C SER A 65 11.00 -3.73 -8.96
N ASN A 66 12.08 -4.49 -9.19
CA ASN A 66 13.36 -4.33 -8.49
C ASN A 66 13.90 -2.91 -8.64
N TYR A 67 13.94 -2.40 -9.87
CA TYR A 67 14.43 -1.05 -10.13
C TYR A 67 13.61 0.01 -9.38
N VAL A 68 12.29 -0.08 -9.45
CA VAL A 68 11.39 0.85 -8.75
C VAL A 68 11.62 0.80 -7.24
N MET A 69 11.70 -0.40 -6.64
CA MET A 69 11.92 -0.56 -5.20
C MET A 69 13.26 0.02 -4.74
N LEU A 70 14.34 -0.21 -5.50
CA LEU A 70 15.65 0.33 -5.20
C LEU A 70 15.72 1.86 -5.37
N SER A 71 14.94 2.42 -6.31
CA SER A 71 14.93 3.86 -6.59
C SER A 71 14.34 4.73 -5.47
N TYR A 72 13.68 4.14 -4.47
CA TYR A 72 13.10 4.88 -3.35
C TYR A 72 14.14 5.39 -2.33
N ALA A 73 15.31 4.76 -2.27
CA ALA A 73 16.38 5.19 -1.38
C ALA A 73 17.21 6.31 -2.01
N SER A 74 17.40 7.42 -1.30
CA SER A 74 18.26 8.51 -1.77
C SER A 74 19.75 8.22 -1.61
N TYR A 75 20.13 7.36 -0.65
CA TYR A 75 21.52 7.02 -0.36
C TYR A 75 21.67 5.53 -0.06
N LEU A 76 22.82 4.96 -0.45
CA LEU A 76 23.14 3.55 -0.21
C LEU A 76 23.18 3.17 1.29
N LYS A 77 23.53 4.12 2.17
CA LYS A 77 23.55 3.92 3.63
C LYS A 77 22.16 3.79 4.25
N ASP A 78 21.12 4.19 3.51
CA ASP A 78 19.73 4.27 3.99
C ASP A 78 18.85 3.16 3.39
N ILE A 79 19.46 2.18 2.72
CA ILE A 79 18.78 1.00 2.18
C ILE A 79 19.33 -0.28 2.82
N ALA A 80 18.42 -1.17 3.21
CA ALA A 80 18.73 -2.55 3.52
C ALA A 80 18.05 -3.46 2.48
N ILE A 81 18.78 -4.46 1.99
CA ILE A 81 18.28 -5.42 1.00
C ILE A 81 18.21 -6.79 1.66
N LEU A 82 17.06 -7.45 1.50
CA LEU A 82 16.79 -8.82 1.94
C LEU A 82 16.72 -9.77 0.75
#